data_AF-A0A8S3UW27-F1
#
_entry.id   AF-A0A8S3UW27-F1
#
_cell.length_a   1.000
_cell.length_b   1.000
_cell.length_c   1.000
_cell.angle_alpha   90.00
_cell.angle_beta   90.00
_cell.angle_gamma   90.00
#
_symmetry.space_group_name_H-M   'P 1'
#
loop_
_entity.id
_entity.type
_entity.pdbx_description
1 polymer ?
#
loop_
_entity_poly.entity_id
_entity_poly.type
_entity_poly.pdbx_seq_one_letter_code
_entity_poly.pdbx_strand_id
1 'polypeptide(L)'
;MGSGASTLTPPSSPEPESPVTVRRHARSSQAVNQNNRHLVRTNEVAPIIIHNCREEFQHVSDFKEPIVFGSIADNMPEHALIKGKYFLVKDIPQKTDRKYEFYRAPNFRKACPNLPVWACGQPTERGLSTILDSLSNEGFTDILLFNLREEPVLFVDSGSDMLPYTIRDRDNLESLVLLGRSPQEADEAEARVRKEVIDLAILNDKNKFYFYGDIENPQKDLRELTVQYEDNLLVSEEVYSRHMLCSHSVRFKRLCFPLEASPTDEDIDDFLNVFKECPKFFEKSKSCNPGLLFTCNSGQDRATVGSIMGCLVLAQKYGFPQDLKSQHQSSKKFNSLQKGDYYLSGKLVRIIPNGVHIKNQVDQLIDHCSDYCHLRILIYDLVQKLERIERNGSQKTNDLIDRLFTRCCHLLERYVFLICFNAYLTEQFPQWFSLSFSQWMQRQPGLTRIRGNVGSPDIQVPVNLLFTGQHYLVAVKIGVYQLLDNLGFYDFEKVPTSFKTMKERWCNRGQNLSFQGSFV
;
A
#
# COMPACT_ATOMS: atom_id res chain seq x y z
N MET A 1 -19.57 27.70 -50.47
CA MET A 1 -19.32 29.10 -50.08
C MET A 1 -18.47 29.08 -48.82
N GLY A 2 -17.32 29.80 -48.83
CA GLY A 2 -16.31 30.11 -47.77
C GLY A 2 -16.08 29.11 -46.63
N SER A 3 -14.94 28.43 -46.46
CA SER A 3 -13.52 28.82 -46.36
C SER A 3 -13.16 29.62 -45.09
N GLY A 4 -12.29 29.02 -44.26
CA GLY A 4 -11.64 29.65 -43.11
C GLY A 4 -10.74 28.66 -42.35
N ALA A 5 -9.60 28.28 -42.96
CA ALA A 5 -8.54 27.52 -42.32
C ALA A 5 -7.39 28.48 -41.96
N SER A 6 -6.92 28.45 -40.71
CA SER A 6 -5.76 29.22 -40.25
C SER A 6 -4.62 28.26 -39.89
N THR A 7 -3.64 28.19 -40.77
CA THR A 7 -2.28 27.69 -40.54
C THR A 7 -1.40 28.85 -40.07
N LEU A 8 -0.73 28.71 -38.93
CA LEU A 8 0.29 29.66 -38.47
C LEU A 8 1.67 29.01 -38.59
N THR A 9 2.46 29.51 -39.55
CA THR A 9 3.91 29.35 -39.66
C THR A 9 4.63 30.46 -38.86
N PRO A 10 5.81 30.20 -38.29
CA PRO A 10 6.53 31.16 -37.44
C PRO A 10 7.28 32.23 -38.25
N PRO A 11 7.52 33.43 -37.68
CA PRO A 11 8.25 34.50 -38.36
C PRO A 11 9.78 34.32 -38.28
N SER A 12 10.41 34.61 -39.41
CA SER A 12 11.85 34.61 -39.68
C SER A 12 12.61 35.78 -39.03
N SER A 13 13.86 35.53 -38.67
CA SER A 13 14.82 36.46 -38.06
C SER A 13 15.24 37.61 -38.99
N PRO A 14 15.58 38.82 -38.48
CA PRO A 14 16.21 39.87 -39.27
C PRO A 14 17.75 39.74 -39.29
N GLU A 15 18.33 39.99 -40.46
CA GLU A 15 19.77 40.05 -40.75
C GLU A 15 20.45 41.27 -40.07
N PRO A 16 21.77 41.22 -39.76
CA PRO A 16 22.49 42.36 -39.20
C PRO A 16 23.09 43.26 -40.29
N GLU A 17 22.89 44.58 -40.15
CA GLU A 17 23.57 45.59 -40.95
C GLU A 17 25.08 45.68 -40.63
N SER A 18 25.85 46.02 -41.67
CA SER A 18 27.32 46.15 -41.70
C SER A 18 27.83 47.36 -40.89
N PRO A 19 29.05 47.33 -40.32
CA PRO A 19 29.55 48.44 -39.50
C PRO A 19 30.19 49.56 -40.34
N VAL A 20 29.83 50.80 -40.02
CA VAL A 20 30.49 52.02 -40.49
C VAL A 20 31.81 52.23 -39.73
N THR A 21 32.89 52.34 -40.49
CA THR A 21 34.25 52.75 -40.11
C THR A 21 34.32 54.10 -39.41
N VAL A 22 34.96 54.17 -38.24
CA VAL A 22 35.63 55.40 -37.74
C VAL A 22 37.03 55.06 -37.20
N ARG A 23 37.95 55.97 -37.50
CA ARG A 23 39.41 55.84 -37.57
C ARG A 23 40.15 55.66 -36.25
N ARG A 24 41.30 54.99 -36.40
CA ARG A 24 42.47 54.87 -35.52
C ARG A 24 42.96 56.20 -34.94
N HIS A 25 43.36 56.16 -33.66
CA HIS A 25 44.60 56.77 -33.18
C HIS A 25 45.30 55.80 -32.21
N ALA A 26 46.63 55.88 -32.20
CA ALA A 26 47.55 54.82 -31.80
C ALA A 26 48.18 55.03 -30.41
N ARG A 27 48.76 53.93 -29.91
CA ARG A 27 49.81 53.76 -28.88
C ARG A 27 49.39 53.95 -27.41
N SER A 28 49.38 52.85 -26.67
CA SER A 28 50.52 52.48 -25.81
C SER A 28 50.40 51.02 -25.35
N SER A 29 51.55 50.38 -25.27
CA SER A 29 51.80 49.04 -24.79
C SER A 29 51.67 48.97 -23.28
N GLN A 30 50.74 48.17 -22.76
CA GLN A 30 50.81 47.57 -21.43
C GLN A 30 50.27 46.15 -21.49
N ALA A 31 51.07 45.22 -20.97
CA ALA A 31 50.73 43.81 -20.81
C ALA A 31 49.44 43.67 -19.99
N VAL A 32 48.47 42.92 -20.52
CA VAL A 32 47.26 42.55 -19.78
C VAL A 32 47.22 41.03 -19.71
N ASN A 33 47.32 40.54 -18.47
CA ASN A 33 47.11 39.16 -18.06
C ASN A 33 45.93 38.52 -18.79
N GLN A 34 46.10 37.25 -19.15
CA GLN A 34 45.01 36.34 -19.49
C GLN A 34 44.07 36.21 -18.29
N ASN A 35 43.15 37.17 -18.11
CA ASN A 35 42.02 36.98 -17.22
C ASN A 35 40.95 36.22 -18.00
N ASN A 36 40.70 34.97 -17.58
CA ASN A 36 39.46 34.24 -17.84
C ASN A 36 38.28 35.14 -17.48
N ARG A 37 37.75 35.87 -18.45
CA ARG A 37 36.55 36.67 -18.28
C ARG A 37 35.35 35.76 -18.50
N HIS A 38 34.83 35.20 -17.41
CA HIS A 38 33.51 34.59 -17.40
C HIS A 38 32.48 35.68 -17.68
N LEU A 39 31.76 35.57 -18.81
CA LEU A 39 30.68 36.48 -19.13
C LEU A 39 29.42 35.95 -18.42
N VAL A 40 29.05 36.57 -17.31
CA VAL A 40 27.82 36.24 -16.59
C VAL A 40 26.72 37.16 -17.11
N ARG A 41 25.75 36.59 -17.85
CA ARG A 41 24.48 37.26 -18.15
C ARG A 41 23.46 36.81 -17.12
N THR A 42 23.08 37.72 -16.21
CA THR A 42 21.99 37.50 -15.28
C THR A 42 20.67 37.81 -15.98
N ASN A 43 19.84 36.80 -16.19
CA ASN A 43 18.41 36.98 -16.40
C ASN A 43 17.68 36.42 -15.16
N GLU A 44 16.44 36.84 -14.90
CA GLU A 44 15.67 36.45 -13.69
C GLU A 44 15.38 34.94 -13.60
N VAL A 45 15.78 34.16 -14.61
CA VAL A 45 15.73 32.70 -14.66
C VAL A 45 17.14 32.18 -14.98
N ALA A 46 17.87 31.77 -13.94
CA ALA A 46 19.22 31.16 -13.91
C ALA A 46 20.37 31.90 -14.65
N PRO A 47 21.50 32.23 -13.97
CA PRO A 47 22.67 32.79 -14.64
C PRO A 47 23.36 31.74 -15.53
N ILE A 48 23.52 32.04 -16.82
CA ILE A 48 24.27 31.20 -17.76
C ILE A 48 25.75 31.59 -17.68
N ILE A 49 26.61 30.64 -17.33
CA ILE A 49 28.06 30.82 -17.37
C ILE A 49 28.55 30.27 -18.70
N ILE A 50 29.05 31.15 -19.58
CA ILE A 50 29.65 30.74 -20.84
C ILE A 50 31.14 30.49 -20.61
N HIS A 51 31.53 29.22 -20.48
CA HIS A 51 32.93 28.81 -20.53
C HIS A 51 33.21 28.14 -21.87
N ASN A 52 34.22 28.62 -22.63
CA ASN A 52 34.63 28.05 -23.92
C ASN A 52 33.51 27.93 -24.98
N CYS A 53 32.54 28.84 -25.01
CA CYS A 53 31.42 28.82 -25.96
C CYS A 53 30.53 27.57 -25.88
N ARG A 54 30.51 26.86 -24.74
CA ARG A 54 29.48 25.89 -24.40
C ARG A 54 28.51 26.53 -23.42
N GLU A 55 27.22 26.45 -23.71
CA GLU A 55 26.16 26.86 -22.79
C GLU A 55 26.04 25.78 -21.70
N GLU A 56 26.36 26.14 -20.46
CA GLU A 56 26.04 25.32 -19.29
C GLU A 56 24.76 25.86 -18.68
N PHE A 57 23.67 25.10 -18.79
CA PHE A 57 22.43 25.40 -18.07
C PHE A 57 22.62 25.00 -16.61
N GLN A 58 22.60 25.96 -15.69
CA GLN A 58 22.42 25.62 -14.28
C GLN A 58 21.00 25.07 -14.09
N HIS A 59 20.89 23.76 -13.90
CA HIS A 59 19.75 23.21 -13.17
C HIS A 59 19.84 23.77 -11.75
N VAL A 60 19.07 24.83 -11.47
CA VAL A 60 18.87 25.30 -10.10
C VAL A 60 17.98 24.26 -9.44
N SER A 61 18.58 23.27 -8.80
CA SER A 61 17.84 22.32 -7.97
C SER A 61 17.28 23.11 -6.77
N ASP A 62 15.97 23.30 -6.72
CA ASP A 62 15.24 24.06 -5.68
C ASP A 62 15.23 23.34 -4.30
N PHE A 63 16.36 22.78 -3.86
CA PHE A 63 16.47 22.26 -2.51
C PHE A 63 16.47 23.42 -1.53
N LYS A 64 15.30 23.70 -0.95
CA LYS A 64 15.13 24.69 0.12
C LYS A 64 15.85 24.28 1.41
N GLU A 65 16.10 22.99 1.57
CA GLU A 65 16.74 22.37 2.74
C GLU A 65 18.08 21.74 2.36
N PRO A 66 19.04 21.66 3.28
CA PRO A 66 20.34 21.03 3.01
C PRO A 66 20.18 19.53 2.69
N ILE A 67 20.96 19.05 1.72
CA ILE A 67 21.00 17.63 1.39
C ILE A 67 21.58 16.85 2.57
N VAL A 68 20.83 15.88 3.07
CA VAL A 68 21.27 14.98 4.14
C VAL A 68 21.89 13.74 3.53
N PHE A 69 23.05 13.36 4.04
CA PHE A 69 23.77 12.15 3.66
C PHE A 69 23.59 11.07 4.72
N GLY A 70 23.63 9.81 4.30
CA GLY A 70 23.61 8.68 5.20
C GLY A 70 24.07 7.39 4.54
N SER A 71 24.21 6.36 5.34
CA SER A 71 24.63 5.02 4.93
C SER A 71 23.74 3.98 5.62
N ILE A 72 23.50 2.86 4.95
CA ILE A 72 22.64 1.77 5.48
C ILE A 72 23.31 1.00 6.64
N ALA A 73 24.64 1.04 6.73
CA ALA A 73 25.42 0.33 7.74
C ALA A 73 26.78 1.01 7.99
N ASP A 74 27.43 0.65 9.09
CA ASP A 74 28.80 1.08 9.38
C ASP A 74 29.78 0.57 8.30
N ASN A 75 30.73 1.41 7.89
CA ASN A 75 31.72 1.15 6.84
C ASN A 75 31.17 1.05 5.39
N MET A 76 29.99 1.61 5.14
CA MET A 76 29.41 1.74 3.80
C MET A 76 29.49 3.21 3.33
N PRO A 77 29.51 3.48 2.02
CA PRO A 77 29.65 4.83 1.50
C PRO A 77 28.42 5.67 1.86
N GLU A 78 28.64 6.88 2.37
CA GLU A 78 27.58 7.86 2.57
C GLU A 78 27.11 8.41 1.23
N HIS A 79 25.79 8.57 1.10
CA HIS A 79 25.18 9.16 -0.07
C HIS A 79 23.91 9.94 0.29
N ALA A 80 23.45 10.77 -0.64
CA ALA A 80 22.27 11.60 -0.44
C ALA A 80 21.03 10.74 -0.17
N LEU A 81 20.21 11.20 0.78
CA LEU A 81 18.96 10.56 1.19
C LEU A 81 17.76 11.28 0.57
N ILE A 82 16.78 10.51 0.12
CA ILE A 82 15.51 11.04 -0.39
C ILE A 82 14.73 11.65 0.79
N LYS A 83 14.28 12.89 0.66
CA LYS A 83 13.69 13.72 1.71
C LYS A 83 14.53 13.76 2.99
N GLY A 84 15.83 13.60 2.86
CA GLY A 84 16.78 13.52 3.97
C GLY A 84 16.62 12.31 4.90
N LYS A 85 15.79 11.32 4.55
CA LYS A 85 15.44 10.21 5.46
C LYS A 85 15.41 8.82 4.81
N TYR A 86 15.23 8.72 3.49
CA TYR A 86 14.85 7.46 2.86
C TYR A 86 15.92 6.90 1.91
N PHE A 87 16.00 5.57 1.87
CA PHE A 87 16.79 4.79 0.92
C PHE A 87 15.88 4.15 -0.14
N LEU A 88 16.41 3.89 -1.33
CA LEU A 88 15.74 3.02 -2.32
C LEU A 88 16.27 1.60 -2.21
N VAL A 89 15.34 0.68 -1.94
CA VAL A 89 15.63 -0.74 -1.76
C VAL A 89 14.83 -1.55 -2.75
N LYS A 90 15.49 -2.48 -3.44
CA LYS A 90 14.86 -3.35 -4.42
C LYS A 90 13.78 -4.18 -3.77
N ASP A 91 12.65 -4.35 -4.45
CA ASP A 91 11.63 -5.31 -4.03
C ASP A 91 12.14 -6.72 -4.35
N ILE A 92 12.89 -7.31 -3.42
CA ILE A 92 13.29 -8.72 -3.47
C ILE A 92 12.53 -9.50 -2.41
N PRO A 93 11.92 -10.65 -2.76
CA PRO A 93 11.43 -11.58 -1.75
C PRO A 93 12.62 -12.25 -1.04
N GLN A 94 12.61 -12.30 0.30
CA GLN A 94 13.60 -13.02 1.12
C GLN A 94 13.76 -14.52 0.74
N LYS A 95 12.77 -15.10 0.03
CA LYS A 95 12.85 -16.42 -0.59
C LYS A 95 12.22 -16.37 -1.99
N THR A 96 13.02 -16.57 -3.02
CA THR A 96 12.52 -16.71 -4.39
C THR A 96 11.91 -18.09 -4.58
N ASP A 97 10.64 -18.13 -4.99
CA ASP A 97 9.98 -19.37 -5.44
C ASP A 97 10.49 -19.75 -6.83
N ARG A 98 10.46 -21.04 -7.21
CA ARG A 98 10.90 -21.55 -8.52
C ARG A 98 10.20 -20.84 -9.69
N LYS A 99 8.96 -20.37 -9.51
CA LYS A 99 8.21 -19.63 -10.52
C LYS A 99 8.77 -18.23 -10.78
N TYR A 100 9.52 -17.65 -9.85
CA TYR A 100 10.11 -16.32 -9.99
C TYR A 100 11.09 -16.25 -11.16
N GLU A 101 11.86 -17.32 -11.41
CA GLU A 101 12.86 -17.35 -12.48
C GLU A 101 12.25 -17.11 -13.87
N PHE A 102 11.02 -17.59 -14.08
CA PHE A 102 10.31 -17.42 -15.34
C PHE A 102 9.51 -16.12 -15.38
N TYR A 103 8.66 -15.88 -14.38
CA TYR A 103 7.70 -14.77 -14.41
C TYR A 103 8.29 -13.43 -13.92
N ARG A 104 9.48 -13.44 -13.31
CA ARG A 104 10.12 -12.26 -12.70
C ARG A 104 9.16 -11.47 -11.79
N ALA A 105 8.29 -12.20 -11.10
CA ALA A 105 7.26 -11.68 -10.22
C ALA A 105 7.19 -12.56 -8.96
N PRO A 106 7.33 -12.00 -7.75
CA PRO A 106 7.28 -12.78 -6.51
C PRO A 106 5.93 -13.48 -6.34
N ASN A 107 5.93 -14.71 -5.84
CA ASN A 107 4.72 -15.43 -5.40
C ASN A 107 3.57 -15.48 -6.44
N PHE A 108 3.91 -15.51 -7.73
CA PHE A 108 2.91 -15.59 -8.81
C PHE A 108 2.13 -16.91 -8.76
N ARG A 109 0.81 -16.79 -8.66
CA ARG A 109 -0.11 -17.92 -8.51
C ARG A 109 -1.48 -17.64 -9.12
N LYS A 110 -2.21 -18.72 -9.40
CA LYS A 110 -3.66 -18.69 -9.60
C LYS A 110 -4.32 -18.88 -8.25
N ALA A 111 -5.12 -17.91 -7.80
CA ALA A 111 -5.66 -17.86 -6.45
C ALA A 111 -6.77 -18.89 -6.19
N CYS A 112 -7.54 -19.25 -7.22
CA CYS A 112 -8.55 -20.30 -7.13
C CYS A 112 -8.50 -21.16 -8.40
N PRO A 113 -8.46 -22.50 -8.31
CA PRO A 113 -8.36 -23.36 -9.50
C PRO A 113 -9.46 -23.12 -10.54
N ASN A 114 -10.69 -22.92 -10.06
CA ASN A 114 -11.91 -22.85 -10.87
C ASN A 114 -12.29 -21.43 -11.32
N LEU A 115 -11.59 -20.39 -10.83
CA LEU A 115 -11.87 -19.00 -11.16
C LEU A 115 -10.64 -18.36 -11.81
N PRO A 116 -10.80 -17.50 -12.84
CA PRO A 116 -9.69 -16.85 -13.52
C PRO A 116 -9.16 -15.67 -12.69
N VAL A 117 -8.57 -15.97 -11.54
CA VAL A 117 -7.99 -14.97 -10.62
C VAL A 117 -6.55 -15.35 -10.31
N TRP A 118 -5.63 -14.42 -10.51
CA TRP A 118 -4.20 -14.55 -10.25
C TRP A 118 -3.72 -13.45 -9.31
N ALA A 119 -2.61 -13.72 -8.64
CA ALA A 119 -1.98 -12.79 -7.73
C ALA A 119 -0.45 -12.95 -7.76
N CYS A 120 0.27 -11.84 -7.63
CA CYS A 120 1.72 -11.82 -7.43
C CYS A 120 2.16 -10.62 -6.57
N GLY A 121 3.41 -10.65 -6.14
CA GLY A 121 4.13 -9.47 -5.69
C GLY A 121 4.60 -8.64 -6.88
N GLN A 122 5.39 -7.62 -6.60
CA GLN A 122 5.71 -6.60 -7.58
C GLN A 122 6.51 -7.22 -8.73
N PRO A 123 5.93 -7.31 -9.95
CA PRO A 123 6.68 -7.76 -11.10
C PRO A 123 7.67 -6.67 -11.53
N THR A 124 8.73 -7.11 -12.21
CA THR A 124 9.53 -6.26 -13.11
C THR A 124 8.70 -5.86 -14.34
N GLU A 125 9.15 -4.89 -15.13
CA GLU A 125 8.46 -4.52 -16.38
C GLU A 125 8.36 -5.71 -17.35
N ARG A 126 9.46 -6.45 -17.56
CA ARG A 126 9.41 -7.68 -18.39
C ARG A 126 8.62 -8.80 -17.74
N GLY A 127 8.64 -8.89 -16.41
CA GLY A 127 7.84 -9.87 -15.68
C GLY A 127 6.35 -9.64 -15.87
N LEU A 128 5.92 -8.38 -15.83
CA LEU A 128 4.53 -8.01 -16.08
C LEU A 128 4.11 -8.36 -17.51
N SER A 129 4.95 -8.01 -18.51
CA SER A 129 4.77 -8.41 -19.91
C SER A 129 4.57 -9.93 -20.04
N THR A 130 5.48 -10.70 -19.45
CA THR A 130 5.47 -12.17 -19.48
C THR A 130 4.18 -12.76 -18.89
N ILE A 131 3.69 -12.19 -17.78
CA ILE A 131 2.43 -12.64 -17.16
C ILE A 131 1.25 -12.34 -18.07
N LEU A 132 1.16 -11.11 -18.59
CA LEU A 132 0.04 -10.69 -19.44
C LEU A 132 -0.01 -11.47 -20.76
N ASP A 133 1.14 -11.77 -21.36
CA ASP A 133 1.25 -12.63 -22.54
C ASP A 133 0.81 -14.06 -22.22
N SER A 134 1.20 -14.59 -21.07
CA SER A 134 0.75 -15.92 -20.61
C SER A 134 -0.78 -15.99 -20.49
N LEU A 135 -1.40 -14.99 -19.88
CA LEU A 135 -2.86 -14.92 -19.74
C LEU A 135 -3.55 -14.76 -21.10
N SER A 136 -2.98 -13.95 -22.00
CA SER A 136 -3.50 -13.79 -23.36
C SER A 136 -3.42 -15.10 -24.15
N ASN A 137 -2.33 -15.86 -24.01
CA ASN A 137 -2.13 -17.17 -24.61
C ASN A 137 -3.07 -18.24 -24.04
N GLU A 138 -3.50 -18.11 -22.78
CA GLU A 138 -4.57 -18.94 -22.19
C GLU A 138 -5.96 -18.59 -22.76
N GLY A 139 -6.08 -17.53 -23.57
CA GLY A 139 -7.31 -17.13 -24.26
C GLY A 139 -8.10 -16.02 -23.58
N PHE A 140 -7.53 -15.31 -22.60
CA PHE A 140 -8.18 -14.17 -21.97
C PHE A 140 -8.10 -12.92 -22.85
N THR A 141 -9.26 -12.42 -23.27
CA THR A 141 -9.39 -11.21 -24.12
C THR A 141 -9.78 -9.95 -23.34
N ASP A 142 -10.06 -10.07 -22.04
CA ASP A 142 -10.25 -8.96 -21.10
C ASP A 142 -9.53 -9.35 -19.80
N ILE A 143 -8.52 -8.58 -19.42
CA ILE A 143 -7.66 -8.80 -18.26
C ILE A 143 -7.73 -7.53 -17.41
N LEU A 144 -8.24 -7.68 -16.20
CA LEU A 144 -8.29 -6.63 -15.19
C LEU A 144 -7.06 -6.73 -14.30
N LEU A 145 -6.15 -5.77 -14.47
CA LEU A 145 -4.93 -5.65 -13.70
C LEU A 145 -5.11 -4.63 -12.57
N PHE A 146 -5.02 -5.11 -11.33
CA PHE A 146 -5.14 -4.31 -10.12
C PHE A 146 -3.80 -4.17 -9.40
N ASN A 147 -3.28 -2.95 -9.30
CA ASN A 147 -2.13 -2.64 -8.43
C ASN A 147 -2.64 -2.19 -7.07
N LEU A 148 -2.31 -2.96 -6.02
CA LEU A 148 -2.82 -2.76 -4.68
C LEU A 148 -1.91 -1.90 -3.77
N ARG A 149 -0.90 -1.23 -4.33
CA ARG A 149 0.17 -0.57 -3.55
C ARG A 149 -0.12 0.90 -3.26
N GLU A 150 -0.01 1.26 -1.99
CA GLU A 150 -0.01 2.65 -1.48
C GLU A 150 1.39 3.28 -1.52
N GLU A 151 2.41 2.48 -1.23
CA GLU A 151 3.79 2.93 -1.20
C GLU A 151 4.31 3.25 -2.60
N PRO A 152 5.13 4.30 -2.76
CA PRO A 152 5.66 4.69 -4.06
C PRO A 152 6.78 3.75 -4.50
N VAL A 153 6.75 3.40 -5.78
CA VAL A 153 7.67 2.46 -6.44
C VAL A 153 8.33 3.15 -7.62
N LEU A 154 9.65 3.02 -7.72
CA LEU A 154 10.41 3.39 -8.91
C LEU A 154 10.95 2.13 -9.60
N PHE A 155 10.82 2.08 -10.91
CA PHE A 155 11.38 1.03 -11.74
C PHE A 155 12.71 1.50 -12.33
N VAL A 156 13.79 0.91 -11.85
CA VAL A 156 15.16 1.34 -12.13
C VAL A 156 15.77 0.49 -13.23
N ASP A 157 16.37 1.15 -14.22
CA ASP A 157 17.02 0.50 -15.33
C ASP A 157 18.23 -0.33 -14.88
N SER A 158 18.23 -1.61 -15.27
CA SER A 158 19.34 -2.55 -15.06
C SER A 158 20.09 -2.91 -16.35
N GLY A 159 19.78 -2.23 -17.45
CA GLY A 159 20.25 -2.48 -18.81
C GLY A 159 19.51 -3.62 -19.52
N SER A 160 18.91 -4.54 -18.77
CA SER A 160 18.17 -5.69 -19.31
C SER A 160 16.70 -5.75 -18.88
N ASP A 161 16.28 -4.91 -17.94
CA ASP A 161 14.93 -4.90 -17.38
C ASP A 161 14.78 -3.65 -16.51
N MET A 162 13.53 -3.30 -16.19
CA MET A 162 13.21 -2.26 -15.22
C MET A 162 12.81 -2.93 -13.91
N LEU A 163 13.68 -2.80 -12.90
CA LEU A 163 13.56 -3.48 -11.62
C LEU A 163 12.84 -2.59 -10.60
N PRO A 164 11.88 -3.11 -9.82
CA PRO A 164 11.15 -2.32 -8.83
C PRO A 164 11.98 -2.04 -7.58
N TYR A 165 12.01 -0.78 -7.15
CA TYR A 165 12.61 -0.28 -5.92
C TYR A 165 11.60 0.55 -5.15
N THR A 166 11.55 0.35 -3.84
CA THR A 166 10.65 1.03 -2.92
C THR A 166 11.44 1.82 -1.89
N ILE A 167 10.91 2.98 -1.50
CA ILE A 167 11.49 3.79 -0.43
C ILE A 167 11.37 3.10 0.93
N ARG A 168 12.47 3.13 1.70
CA ARG A 168 12.56 2.56 3.05
C ARG A 168 13.09 3.58 4.03
N ASP A 169 12.61 3.52 5.27
CA ASP A 169 13.09 4.38 6.35
C ASP A 169 14.52 3.99 6.73
N ARG A 170 15.43 4.97 6.83
CA ARG A 170 16.81 4.71 7.24
C ARG A 170 16.93 4.03 8.60
N ASP A 171 15.98 4.30 9.51
CA ASP A 171 16.01 3.77 10.87
C ASP A 171 15.34 2.38 10.93
N ASN A 172 14.53 2.02 9.93
CA ASN A 172 13.86 0.72 9.82
C ASN A 172 13.63 0.33 8.35
N LEU A 173 14.59 -0.39 7.79
CA LEU A 173 14.61 -0.79 6.38
C LEU A 173 13.50 -1.79 6.00
N GLU A 174 12.95 -2.52 6.97
CA GLU A 174 11.82 -3.41 6.74
C GLU A 174 10.51 -2.63 6.54
N SER A 175 10.44 -1.40 7.05
CA SER A 175 9.25 -0.56 6.97
C SER A 175 9.06 0.02 5.57
N LEU A 176 7.86 -0.17 5.02
CA LEU A 176 7.42 0.51 3.80
C LEU A 176 6.96 1.92 4.17
N VAL A 177 7.42 2.92 3.42
CA VAL A 177 7.06 4.31 3.66
C VAL A 177 5.86 4.70 2.80
N LEU A 178 4.85 5.28 3.44
CA LEU A 178 3.67 5.82 2.77
C LEU A 178 3.85 7.33 2.59
N LEU A 179 3.74 7.81 1.36
CA LEU A 179 3.78 9.23 1.00
C LEU A 179 2.46 9.75 0.40
N GLY A 180 1.42 8.91 0.42
CA GLY A 180 0.07 9.14 -0.07
C GLY A 180 -0.84 7.99 0.36
N ARG A 181 -2.15 8.22 0.36
CA ARG A 181 -3.17 7.21 0.67
C ARG A 181 -4.16 6.98 -0.46
N SER A 182 -4.30 7.94 -1.38
CA SER A 182 -5.09 7.77 -2.60
C SER A 182 -4.21 7.32 -3.78
N PRO A 183 -4.80 6.75 -4.86
CA PRO A 183 -4.06 6.46 -6.09
C PRO A 183 -3.34 7.69 -6.65
N GLN A 184 -4.04 8.83 -6.73
CA GLN A 184 -3.46 10.08 -7.22
C GLN A 184 -2.27 10.54 -6.37
N GLU A 185 -2.41 10.52 -5.03
CA GLU A 185 -1.32 10.93 -4.14
C GLU A 185 -0.11 10.00 -4.26
N ALA A 186 -0.33 8.71 -4.50
CA ALA A 186 0.72 7.74 -4.70
C ALA A 186 1.46 7.97 -6.03
N ASP A 187 0.74 8.24 -7.12
CA ASP A 187 1.32 8.56 -8.43
C ASP A 187 2.12 9.88 -8.37
N GLU A 188 1.57 10.91 -7.72
CA GLU A 188 2.29 12.16 -7.48
C GLU A 188 3.52 11.97 -6.57
N ALA A 189 3.44 11.08 -5.58
CA ALA A 189 4.57 10.75 -4.74
C ALA A 189 5.68 10.05 -5.53
N GLU A 190 5.34 9.11 -6.41
CA GLU A 190 6.31 8.46 -7.31
C GLU A 190 7.00 9.48 -8.22
N ALA A 191 6.25 10.40 -8.83
CA ALA A 191 6.81 11.45 -9.67
C ALA A 191 7.75 12.40 -8.89
N ARG A 192 7.36 12.79 -7.67
CA ARG A 192 8.21 13.62 -6.79
C ARG A 192 9.50 12.90 -6.39
N VAL A 193 9.39 11.63 -5.99
CA VAL A 193 10.56 10.81 -5.61
C VAL A 193 11.48 10.60 -6.82
N ARG A 194 10.94 10.32 -8.02
CA ARG A 194 11.73 10.24 -9.25
C ARG A 194 12.51 11.53 -9.50
N LYS A 195 11.82 12.67 -9.49
CA LYS A 195 12.44 13.98 -9.71
C LYS A 195 13.56 14.23 -8.71
N GLU A 196 13.31 14.00 -7.42
CA GLU A 196 14.30 14.19 -6.38
C GLU A 196 15.53 13.29 -6.57
N VAL A 197 15.34 12.02 -6.95
CA VAL A 197 16.44 11.10 -7.25
C VAL A 197 17.29 11.58 -8.42
N ILE A 198 16.66 12.08 -9.49
CA ILE A 198 17.36 12.65 -10.66
C ILE A 198 18.14 13.91 -10.23
N ASP A 199 17.51 14.82 -9.49
CA ASP A 199 18.14 16.05 -9.03
C ASP A 199 19.35 15.75 -8.11
N LEU A 200 19.21 14.81 -7.17
CA LEU A 200 20.30 14.36 -6.30
C LEU A 200 21.42 13.65 -7.08
N ALA A 201 21.08 12.92 -8.14
CA ALA A 201 22.06 12.29 -9.01
C ALA A 201 22.86 13.32 -9.79
N ILE A 202 22.20 14.30 -10.42
CA ILE A 202 22.84 15.35 -11.24
C ILE A 202 23.77 16.24 -10.40
N LEU A 203 23.43 16.48 -9.13
CA LEU A 203 24.28 17.24 -8.21
C LEU A 203 25.57 16.51 -7.81
N ASN A 204 25.60 15.18 -7.96
CA ASN A 204 26.81 14.40 -7.78
C ASN A 204 27.66 14.49 -9.06
N ASP A 205 28.96 14.79 -8.95
CA ASP A 205 29.89 15.01 -10.07
C ASP A 205 29.90 13.91 -11.15
N LYS A 206 29.37 12.71 -10.83
CA LYS A 206 29.30 11.55 -11.71
C LYS A 206 27.90 11.26 -12.26
N ASN A 207 26.88 12.05 -11.93
CA ASN A 207 25.47 11.80 -12.24
C ASN A 207 24.97 10.46 -11.70
N LYS A 208 25.34 10.11 -10.46
CA LYS A 208 25.10 8.79 -9.89
C LYS A 208 24.27 8.82 -8.62
N PHE A 209 23.41 7.81 -8.48
CA PHE A 209 22.60 7.55 -7.30
C PHE A 209 22.78 6.12 -6.80
N TYR A 210 22.47 5.89 -5.53
CA TYR A 210 22.71 4.62 -4.83
C TYR A 210 21.41 3.87 -4.60
N PHE A 211 21.43 2.58 -4.95
CA PHE A 211 20.29 1.68 -4.85
C PHE A 211 20.71 0.40 -4.13
N TYR A 212 19.92 -0.04 -3.15
CA TYR A 212 20.22 -1.26 -2.39
C TYR A 212 19.43 -2.44 -2.94
N GLY A 213 20.13 -3.51 -3.32
CA GLY A 213 19.48 -4.73 -3.79
C GLY A 213 19.06 -5.67 -2.66
N ASP A 214 19.84 -5.76 -1.59
CA ASP A 214 19.58 -6.67 -0.46
C ASP A 214 19.78 -5.93 0.87
N ILE A 215 18.79 -6.01 1.77
CA ILE A 215 18.87 -5.45 3.12
C ILE A 215 19.62 -6.35 4.10
N GLU A 216 19.67 -7.66 3.85
CA GLU A 216 20.37 -8.62 4.73
C GLU A 216 21.89 -8.56 4.50
N ASN A 217 22.31 -8.35 3.25
CA ASN A 217 23.71 -8.20 2.86
C ASN A 217 23.95 -6.92 2.05
N PRO A 218 23.79 -5.73 2.66
CA PRO A 218 23.83 -4.45 1.94
C PRO A 218 25.17 -4.20 1.23
N GLN A 219 26.27 -4.71 1.78
CA GLN A 219 27.60 -4.60 1.17
C GLN A 219 27.71 -5.33 -0.18
N LYS A 220 26.93 -6.41 -0.38
CA LYS A 220 27.05 -7.27 -1.57
C LYS A 220 26.21 -6.80 -2.75
N ASP A 221 25.19 -5.98 -2.51
CA ASP A 221 24.25 -5.56 -3.56
C ASP A 221 23.93 -4.05 -3.50
N LEU A 222 24.88 -3.22 -3.06
CA LEU A 222 24.84 -1.78 -3.30
C LEU A 222 25.18 -1.49 -4.76
N ARG A 223 24.28 -0.80 -5.45
CA ARG A 223 24.41 -0.45 -6.87
C ARG A 223 24.51 1.05 -7.01
N GLU A 224 25.62 1.50 -7.58
CA GLU A 224 25.85 2.89 -7.95
C GLU A 224 25.49 3.04 -9.44
N LEU A 225 24.30 3.60 -9.73
CA LEU A 225 23.77 3.69 -11.09
C LEU A 225 23.80 5.13 -11.58
N THR A 226 24.08 5.31 -12.88
CA THR A 226 23.99 6.63 -13.52
C THR A 226 22.52 6.95 -13.75
N VAL A 227 22.07 8.09 -13.23
CA VAL A 227 20.69 8.58 -13.37
C VAL A 227 20.77 10.00 -13.90
N GLN A 228 20.34 10.19 -15.15
CA GLN A 228 20.39 11.49 -15.82
C GLN A 228 19.03 11.87 -16.41
N TYR A 229 18.26 10.88 -16.84
CA TYR A 229 17.01 11.07 -17.56
C TYR A 229 15.88 10.28 -16.90
N GLU A 230 14.64 10.70 -17.15
CA GLU A 230 13.45 9.99 -16.66
C GLU A 230 13.38 8.55 -17.18
N ASP A 231 13.92 8.27 -18.37
CA ASP A 231 13.98 6.91 -18.93
C ASP A 231 14.80 5.93 -18.08
N ASN A 232 15.69 6.42 -17.20
CA ASN A 232 16.42 5.57 -16.26
C ASN A 232 15.54 5.10 -15.08
N LEU A 233 14.42 5.79 -14.82
CA LEU A 233 13.55 5.63 -13.65
C LEU A 233 12.08 5.77 -14.05
N LEU A 234 11.36 4.66 -14.25
CA LEU A 234 9.93 4.72 -14.55
C LEU A 234 9.08 4.71 -13.28
N VAL A 235 7.95 5.39 -13.31
CA VAL A 235 6.92 5.30 -12.26
C VAL A 235 5.91 4.20 -12.60
N SER A 236 5.09 3.79 -11.62
CA SER A 236 4.09 2.75 -11.82
C SER A 236 3.14 3.09 -12.96
N GLU A 237 2.62 4.31 -13.00
CA GLU A 237 1.68 4.74 -14.04
C GLU A 237 2.23 4.50 -15.45
N GLU A 238 3.51 4.77 -15.70
CA GLU A 238 4.16 4.56 -17.00
C GLU A 238 4.29 3.07 -17.34
N VAL A 239 4.74 2.25 -16.39
CA VAL A 239 4.93 0.81 -16.59
C VAL A 239 3.59 0.11 -16.86
N TYR A 240 2.58 0.40 -16.05
CA TYR A 240 1.28 -0.25 -16.17
C TYR A 240 0.46 0.29 -17.36
N SER A 241 0.47 1.59 -17.62
CA SER A 241 -0.29 2.20 -18.74
C SER A 241 0.28 1.80 -20.11
N ARG A 242 1.59 1.52 -20.21
CA ARG A 242 2.18 0.99 -21.44
C ARG A 242 1.47 -0.26 -21.95
N HIS A 243 1.07 -1.16 -21.04
CA HIS A 243 0.34 -2.37 -21.41
C HIS A 243 -1.10 -2.09 -21.88
N MET A 244 -1.76 -1.06 -21.34
CA MET A 244 -3.08 -0.64 -21.82
C MET A 244 -3.01 -0.07 -23.24
N LEU A 245 -1.94 0.67 -23.55
CA LEU A 245 -1.73 1.26 -24.87
C LEU A 245 -1.34 0.21 -25.92
N CYS A 246 -0.57 -0.81 -25.52
CA CYS A 246 -0.11 -1.87 -26.41
C CYS A 246 -1.12 -3.02 -26.59
N SER A 247 -2.08 -3.19 -25.66
CA SER A 247 -3.07 -4.27 -25.71
C SER A 247 -4.46 -3.78 -25.34
N HIS A 248 -5.40 -3.93 -26.27
CA HIS A 248 -6.83 -3.67 -26.04
C HIS A 248 -7.47 -4.66 -25.06
N SER A 249 -6.76 -5.73 -24.69
CA SER A 249 -7.26 -6.76 -23.77
C SER A 249 -6.95 -6.44 -22.31
N VAL A 250 -6.16 -5.41 -22.00
CA VAL A 250 -5.72 -5.11 -20.62
C VAL A 250 -6.31 -3.81 -20.14
N ARG A 251 -6.99 -3.85 -18.98
CA ARG A 251 -7.43 -2.67 -18.25
C ARG A 251 -6.73 -2.62 -16.91
N PHE A 252 -6.19 -1.46 -16.56
CA PHE A 252 -5.44 -1.27 -15.33
C PHE A 252 -6.18 -0.34 -14.37
N LYS A 253 -6.12 -0.66 -13.07
CA LYS A 253 -6.61 0.19 -11.98
C LYS A 253 -5.69 0.07 -10.77
N ARG A 254 -5.24 1.20 -10.23
CA ARG A 254 -4.58 1.26 -8.91
C ARG A 254 -5.64 1.40 -7.81
N LEU A 255 -5.52 0.57 -6.77
CA LEU A 255 -6.39 0.55 -5.59
C LEU A 255 -5.48 0.53 -4.36
N CYS A 256 -5.24 1.68 -3.73
CA CYS A 256 -4.24 1.86 -2.67
C CYS A 256 -4.65 1.17 -1.35
N PHE A 257 -4.58 -0.16 -1.31
CA PHE A 257 -5.01 -0.93 -0.14
C PHE A 257 -4.04 -0.79 1.03
N PRO A 258 -4.54 -0.48 2.24
CA PRO A 258 -3.75 -0.41 3.47
C PRO A 258 -2.86 -1.64 3.73
N LEU A 259 -1.56 -1.43 3.98
CA LEU A 259 -0.64 -2.50 4.41
C LEU A 259 -1.11 -3.19 5.70
N GLU A 260 -1.70 -2.41 6.61
CA GLU A 260 -2.06 -2.82 7.96
C GLU A 260 -3.55 -2.58 8.28
N ALA A 261 -4.46 -2.56 7.30
CA ALA A 261 -5.90 -2.52 7.58
C ALA A 261 -6.72 -3.26 6.51
N SER A 262 -8.04 -3.25 6.64
CA SER A 262 -8.94 -3.61 5.54
C SER A 262 -9.03 -2.46 4.50
N PRO A 263 -9.37 -2.75 3.24
CA PRO A 263 -9.62 -1.68 2.25
C PRO A 263 -10.73 -0.74 2.71
N THR A 264 -10.63 0.53 2.35
CA THR A 264 -11.64 1.54 2.68
C THR A 264 -12.92 1.30 1.87
N ASP A 265 -14.04 1.86 2.31
CA ASP A 265 -15.30 1.67 1.59
C ASP A 265 -15.24 2.31 0.19
N GLU A 266 -14.47 3.39 0.04
CA GLU A 266 -14.16 4.05 -1.24
C GLU A 266 -13.31 3.15 -2.17
N ASP A 267 -12.30 2.46 -1.63
CA ASP A 267 -11.49 1.49 -2.40
C ASP A 267 -12.37 0.39 -2.99
N ILE A 268 -13.41 -0.03 -2.26
CA ILE A 268 -14.36 -1.05 -2.73
C ILE A 268 -15.27 -0.52 -3.81
N ASP A 269 -15.76 0.70 -3.67
CA ASP A 269 -16.56 1.34 -4.70
C ASP A 269 -15.76 1.44 -6.01
N ASP A 270 -14.51 1.88 -5.93
CA ASP A 270 -13.59 1.96 -7.07
C ASP A 270 -13.29 0.59 -7.69
N PHE A 271 -13.07 -0.44 -6.87
CA PHE A 271 -12.88 -1.80 -7.34
C PHE A 271 -14.10 -2.32 -8.12
N LEU A 272 -15.31 -2.09 -7.59
CA LEU A 272 -16.55 -2.57 -8.22
C LEU A 272 -16.92 -1.78 -9.47
N ASN A 273 -16.59 -0.49 -9.53
CA ASN A 273 -16.85 0.36 -10.71
C ASN A 273 -16.19 -0.20 -11.98
N VAL A 274 -15.01 -0.82 -11.87
CA VAL A 274 -14.34 -1.49 -13.00
C VAL A 274 -15.18 -2.60 -13.64
N PHE A 275 -16.03 -3.27 -12.84
CA PHE A 275 -16.99 -4.26 -13.34
C PHE A 275 -18.25 -3.60 -13.90
N LYS A 276 -18.73 -2.50 -13.29
CA LYS A 276 -19.90 -1.73 -13.78
C LYS A 276 -19.66 -1.12 -15.16
N GLU A 277 -18.43 -0.71 -15.44
CA GLU A 277 -18.00 -0.20 -16.75
C GLU A 277 -18.06 -1.25 -17.88
N CYS A 278 -18.20 -2.53 -17.54
CA CYS A 278 -18.37 -3.61 -18.51
C CYS A 278 -19.74 -4.28 -18.35
N PRO A 279 -20.82 -3.75 -18.96
CA PRO A 279 -22.17 -4.32 -18.83
C PRO A 279 -22.26 -5.81 -19.20
N LYS A 280 -21.44 -6.25 -20.16
CA LYS A 280 -21.32 -7.66 -20.58
C LYS A 280 -20.91 -8.58 -19.44
N PHE A 281 -20.26 -8.05 -18.40
CA PHE A 281 -19.91 -8.81 -17.21
C PHE A 281 -21.15 -9.37 -16.49
N PHE A 282 -22.27 -8.66 -16.47
CA PHE A 282 -23.50 -9.10 -15.80
C PHE A 282 -24.42 -9.94 -16.69
N GLU A 283 -24.08 -10.09 -17.97
CA GLU A 283 -24.82 -10.97 -18.86
C GLU A 283 -24.58 -12.44 -18.50
N LYS A 284 -25.61 -13.28 -18.71
CA LYS A 284 -25.53 -14.73 -18.46
C LYS A 284 -24.63 -15.48 -19.46
N SER A 285 -24.15 -14.80 -20.51
CA SER A 285 -23.25 -15.40 -21.49
C SER A 285 -21.89 -15.71 -20.87
N LYS A 286 -21.32 -16.87 -21.24
CA LYS A 286 -19.97 -17.28 -20.83
C LYS A 286 -18.85 -16.61 -21.65
N SER A 287 -19.18 -15.83 -22.67
CA SER A 287 -18.22 -15.36 -23.69
C SER A 287 -17.42 -14.11 -23.33
N CYS A 288 -17.65 -13.47 -22.18
CA CYS A 288 -17.04 -12.17 -21.84
C CYS A 288 -16.63 -12.12 -20.36
N ASN A 289 -15.74 -13.02 -19.97
CA ASN A 289 -15.35 -13.21 -18.58
C ASN A 289 -13.91 -12.72 -18.38
N PRO A 290 -13.70 -11.69 -17.55
CA PRO A 290 -12.37 -11.13 -17.38
C PRO A 290 -11.47 -12.07 -16.56
N GLY A 291 -10.19 -12.14 -16.94
CA GLY A 291 -9.14 -12.61 -16.05
C GLY A 291 -8.75 -11.50 -15.07
N LEU A 292 -8.61 -11.81 -13.78
CA LEU A 292 -8.23 -10.82 -12.77
C LEU A 292 -6.78 -11.05 -12.32
N LEU A 293 -5.94 -10.03 -12.35
CA LEU A 293 -4.56 -10.10 -11.86
C LEU A 293 -4.35 -9.04 -10.78
N PHE A 294 -3.99 -9.47 -9.57
CA PHE A 294 -3.71 -8.59 -8.44
C PHE A 294 -2.20 -8.54 -8.14
N THR A 295 -1.62 -7.35 -8.16
CA THR A 295 -0.22 -7.10 -7.76
C THR A 295 -0.17 -6.35 -6.44
N CYS A 296 0.82 -6.65 -5.59
CA CYS A 296 1.18 -5.81 -4.46
C CYS A 296 2.71 -5.85 -4.25
N ASN A 297 3.24 -5.44 -3.10
CA ASN A 297 4.69 -5.59 -2.86
C ASN A 297 5.14 -7.07 -2.85
N SER A 298 4.74 -7.85 -1.83
CA SER A 298 5.24 -9.22 -1.64
C SER A 298 4.39 -10.30 -2.30
N GLY A 299 3.16 -9.99 -2.73
CA GLY A 299 2.21 -10.97 -3.24
C GLY A 299 1.54 -11.83 -2.18
N GLN A 300 1.66 -11.46 -0.90
CA GLN A 300 1.09 -12.20 0.22
C GLN A 300 -0.18 -11.51 0.73
N ASP A 301 -0.06 -10.51 1.60
CA ASP A 301 -1.18 -9.93 2.34
C ASP A 301 -2.27 -9.28 1.45
N ARG A 302 -1.97 -8.11 0.87
CA ARG A 302 -2.94 -7.34 0.06
C ARG A 302 -3.41 -8.12 -1.16
N ALA A 303 -2.48 -8.82 -1.82
CA ALA A 303 -2.75 -9.66 -2.98
C ALA A 303 -3.69 -10.84 -2.65
N THR A 304 -3.56 -11.46 -1.47
CA THR A 304 -4.51 -12.48 -1.01
C THR A 304 -5.90 -11.87 -0.74
N VAL A 305 -5.98 -10.71 -0.07
CA VAL A 305 -7.28 -10.05 0.16
C VAL A 305 -7.95 -9.66 -1.16
N GLY A 306 -7.22 -9.01 -2.07
CA GLY A 306 -7.72 -8.63 -3.39
C GLY A 306 -8.14 -9.83 -4.24
N SER A 307 -7.35 -10.92 -4.24
CA SER A 307 -7.75 -12.13 -4.96
C SER A 307 -8.97 -12.82 -4.36
N ILE A 308 -9.14 -12.85 -3.04
CA ILE A 308 -10.39 -13.33 -2.41
C ILE A 308 -11.57 -12.46 -2.84
N MET A 309 -11.41 -11.13 -2.86
CA MET A 309 -12.45 -10.21 -3.35
C MET A 309 -12.81 -10.48 -4.82
N GLY A 310 -11.82 -10.64 -5.69
CA GLY A 310 -12.02 -11.00 -7.08
C GLY A 310 -12.74 -12.35 -7.23
N CYS A 311 -12.31 -13.36 -6.47
CA CYS A 311 -12.97 -14.66 -6.43
C CYS A 311 -14.43 -14.55 -5.97
N LEU A 312 -14.73 -13.73 -4.95
CA LEU A 312 -16.09 -13.50 -4.47
C LEU A 312 -16.98 -12.89 -5.55
N VAL A 313 -16.50 -11.84 -6.25
CA VAL A 313 -17.24 -11.22 -7.36
C VAL A 313 -17.50 -12.21 -8.48
N LEU A 314 -16.50 -13.00 -8.89
CA LEU A 314 -16.67 -14.00 -9.94
C LEU A 314 -17.56 -15.17 -9.49
N ALA A 315 -17.49 -15.58 -8.22
CA ALA A 315 -18.32 -16.64 -7.67
C ALA A 315 -19.81 -16.27 -7.63
N GLN A 316 -20.16 -14.98 -7.49
CA GLN A 316 -21.55 -14.53 -7.64
C GLN A 316 -22.08 -14.79 -9.07
N LYS A 317 -21.20 -14.72 -10.08
CA LYS A 317 -21.56 -15.00 -11.48
C LYS A 317 -21.57 -16.50 -11.81
N TYR A 318 -20.52 -17.23 -11.44
CA TYR A 318 -20.32 -18.62 -11.86
C TYR A 318 -20.80 -19.67 -10.85
N GLY A 319 -21.21 -19.22 -9.67
CA GLY A 319 -21.41 -20.07 -8.52
C GLY A 319 -20.13 -20.25 -7.72
N PHE A 320 -20.32 -20.49 -6.42
CA PHE A 320 -19.23 -20.82 -5.52
C PHE A 320 -18.70 -22.23 -5.83
N PRO A 321 -17.38 -22.45 -5.73
CA PRO A 321 -16.81 -23.79 -5.87
C PRO A 321 -17.54 -24.76 -4.95
N GLN A 322 -18.14 -25.82 -5.52
CA GLN A 322 -18.71 -26.88 -4.70
C GLN A 322 -17.58 -27.61 -4.00
N ASP A 323 -17.74 -27.87 -2.69
CA ASP A 323 -16.81 -28.70 -1.95
C ASP A 323 -16.59 -30.02 -2.72
N LEU A 324 -15.35 -30.31 -3.11
CA LEU A 324 -14.92 -31.70 -3.24
C LEU A 324 -14.92 -32.30 -1.82
N LYS A 325 -16.11 -32.61 -1.28
CA LYS A 325 -16.25 -33.43 -0.07
C LYS A 325 -15.81 -34.86 -0.39
N SER A 326 -14.51 -35.08 -0.55
CA SER A 326 -13.80 -36.37 -0.52
C SER A 326 -12.51 -36.21 -1.34
N GLN A 327 -11.40 -35.77 -0.75
CA GLN A 327 -10.27 -36.71 -0.60
C GLN A 327 -9.24 -36.33 0.49
N HIS A 328 -9.50 -35.28 1.28
CA HIS A 328 -8.70 -34.99 2.48
C HIS A 328 -9.59 -34.73 3.70
N GLN A 329 -10.44 -35.70 4.05
CA GLN A 329 -10.70 -35.97 5.47
C GLN A 329 -9.47 -36.67 6.08
N SER A 330 -8.32 -36.00 6.02
CA SER A 330 -7.17 -36.34 6.87
C SER A 330 -7.35 -35.62 8.20
N SER A 331 -8.05 -36.27 9.12
CA SER A 331 -7.60 -36.46 10.51
C SER A 331 -6.92 -35.29 11.27
N LYS A 332 -7.38 -34.04 11.10
CA LYS A 332 -7.14 -32.98 12.09
C LYS A 332 -8.45 -32.26 12.42
N LYS A 333 -8.96 -32.46 13.64
CA LYS A 333 -10.03 -31.63 14.19
C LYS A 333 -9.48 -30.21 14.35
N PHE A 334 -9.73 -29.33 13.39
CA PHE A 334 -9.46 -27.91 13.56
C PHE A 334 -10.29 -27.38 14.74
N ASN A 335 -9.65 -26.63 15.62
CA ASN A 335 -10.36 -25.96 16.73
C ASN A 335 -11.25 -24.82 16.18
N SER A 336 -12.17 -24.31 17.00
CA SER A 336 -13.12 -23.25 16.61
C SER A 336 -12.42 -22.00 16.06
N LEU A 337 -11.26 -21.64 16.62
CA LEU A 337 -10.48 -20.48 16.20
C LEU A 337 -9.87 -20.65 14.79
N GLN A 338 -9.39 -21.85 14.45
CA GLN A 338 -8.91 -22.16 13.11
C GLN A 338 -10.03 -22.15 12.07
N LYS A 339 -11.28 -22.39 12.49
CA LYS A 339 -12.47 -22.26 11.64
C LYS A 339 -12.96 -20.81 11.49
N GLY A 340 -12.31 -19.84 12.15
CA GLY A 340 -12.74 -18.45 12.12
C GLY A 340 -14.01 -18.18 12.94
N ASP A 341 -14.33 -19.06 13.89
CA ASP A 341 -15.48 -18.90 14.80
C ASP A 341 -15.10 -17.96 15.97
N TYR A 342 -14.65 -16.76 15.60
CA TYR A 342 -14.32 -15.68 16.53
C TYR A 342 -15.60 -15.03 17.06
N TYR A 343 -15.52 -14.39 18.23
CA TYR A 343 -16.68 -13.72 18.82
C TYR A 343 -17.26 -12.63 17.90
N LEU A 344 -16.39 -11.83 17.26
CA LEU A 344 -16.81 -10.78 16.34
C LEU A 344 -17.45 -11.34 15.05
N SER A 345 -16.90 -12.41 14.47
CA SER A 345 -17.52 -13.06 13.29
C SER A 345 -18.87 -13.68 13.66
N GLY A 346 -19.01 -14.26 14.86
CA GLY A 346 -20.28 -14.78 15.37
C GLY A 346 -21.34 -13.69 15.57
N LYS A 347 -20.97 -12.52 16.10
CA LYS A 347 -21.87 -11.36 16.18
C LYS A 347 -22.30 -10.87 14.79
N LEU A 348 -21.35 -10.78 13.88
CA LEU A 348 -21.59 -10.32 12.51
C LEU A 348 -22.59 -11.23 11.79
N VAL A 349 -22.38 -12.54 11.86
CA VAL A 349 -23.23 -13.56 11.24
C VAL A 349 -24.67 -13.54 11.75
N ARG A 350 -24.92 -13.10 12.98
CA ARG A 350 -26.28 -12.96 13.54
C ARG A 350 -27.05 -11.77 12.97
N ILE A 351 -26.36 -10.74 12.49
CA ILE A 351 -26.98 -9.53 11.95
C ILE A 351 -27.18 -9.66 10.44
N ILE A 352 -26.27 -10.35 9.74
CA ILE A 352 -26.35 -10.54 8.29
C ILE A 352 -27.42 -11.59 7.94
N PRO A 353 -28.36 -11.30 7.01
CA PRO A 353 -29.29 -12.30 6.49
C PRO A 353 -28.54 -13.48 5.87
N ASN A 354 -28.86 -14.72 6.28
CA ASN A 354 -28.12 -15.93 5.90
C ASN A 354 -26.61 -15.86 6.23
N GLY A 355 -26.22 -15.14 7.29
CA GLY A 355 -24.83 -14.86 7.61
C GLY A 355 -23.94 -16.09 7.75
N VAL A 356 -24.46 -17.23 8.23
CA VAL A 356 -23.68 -18.48 8.34
C VAL A 356 -23.26 -18.98 6.96
N HIS A 357 -24.18 -18.90 5.98
CA HIS A 357 -23.89 -19.29 4.61
C HIS A 357 -22.88 -18.34 3.96
N ILE A 358 -23.05 -17.03 4.14
CA ILE A 358 -22.13 -15.99 3.64
C ILE A 358 -20.72 -16.16 4.22
N LYS A 359 -20.61 -16.44 5.53
CA LYS A 359 -19.33 -16.75 6.17
C LYS A 359 -18.69 -18.01 5.56
N ASN A 360 -19.47 -19.09 5.39
CA ASN A 360 -18.94 -20.33 4.83
C ASN A 360 -18.40 -20.16 3.40
N GLN A 361 -19.07 -19.35 2.57
CA GLN A 361 -18.60 -18.98 1.24
C GLN A 361 -17.25 -18.24 1.28
N VAL A 362 -17.09 -17.29 2.22
CA VAL A 362 -15.82 -16.57 2.42
C VAL A 362 -14.73 -17.52 2.93
N ASP A 363 -15.05 -18.37 3.90
CA ASP A 363 -14.12 -19.36 4.45
C ASP A 363 -13.60 -20.32 3.36
N GLN A 364 -14.48 -20.82 2.49
CA GLN A 364 -14.11 -21.66 1.37
C GLN A 364 -13.14 -20.97 0.43
N LEU A 365 -13.36 -19.70 0.07
CA LEU A 365 -12.47 -18.99 -0.83
C LEU A 365 -11.14 -18.60 -0.15
N ILE A 366 -11.15 -18.30 1.16
CA ILE A 366 -9.92 -18.16 1.95
C ILE A 366 -9.08 -19.44 1.86
N ASP A 367 -9.71 -20.61 1.97
CA ASP A 367 -9.02 -21.90 1.91
C ASP A 367 -8.39 -22.15 0.54
N HIS A 368 -9.09 -21.79 -0.55
CA HIS A 368 -8.55 -21.89 -1.90
C HIS A 368 -7.41 -20.89 -2.16
N CYS A 369 -7.47 -19.68 -1.59
CA CYS A 369 -6.47 -18.62 -1.81
C CYS A 369 -5.29 -18.67 -0.82
N SER A 370 -5.09 -19.79 -0.12
CA SER A 370 -4.24 -19.89 1.07
C SER A 370 -2.75 -20.17 0.81
N ASP A 371 -2.32 -20.33 -0.45
CA ASP A 371 -0.97 -20.77 -0.85
C ASP A 371 0.18 -20.07 -0.10
N TYR A 372 0.09 -18.74 0.09
CA TYR A 372 1.13 -17.96 0.78
C TYR A 372 0.65 -17.26 2.04
N CYS A 373 -0.66 -17.03 2.18
CA CYS A 373 -1.23 -16.31 3.31
C CYS A 373 -2.61 -16.87 3.62
N HIS A 374 -2.73 -17.61 4.72
CA HIS A 374 -4.01 -18.14 5.19
C HIS A 374 -4.54 -17.30 6.35
N LEU A 375 -5.47 -16.39 6.06
CA LEU A 375 -5.95 -15.37 7.00
C LEU A 375 -6.37 -15.93 8.38
N ARG A 376 -7.23 -16.97 8.41
CA ARG A 376 -7.72 -17.59 9.66
C ARG A 376 -6.62 -18.29 10.47
N ILE A 377 -5.65 -18.92 9.79
CA ILE A 377 -4.52 -19.59 10.45
C ILE A 377 -3.54 -18.56 11.01
N LEU A 378 -3.27 -17.46 10.30
CA LEU A 378 -2.43 -16.37 10.81
C LEU A 378 -3.01 -15.72 12.06
N ILE A 379 -4.32 -15.46 12.09
CA ILE A 379 -5.01 -14.96 13.29
C ILE A 379 -4.82 -15.97 14.43
N TYR A 380 -5.08 -17.25 14.18
CA TYR A 380 -4.92 -18.30 15.18
C TYR A 380 -3.48 -18.38 15.74
N ASP A 381 -2.47 -18.35 14.88
CA ASP A 381 -1.06 -18.44 15.29
C ASP A 381 -0.63 -17.22 16.12
N LEU A 382 -1.09 -16.02 15.77
CA LEU A 382 -0.85 -14.81 16.56
C LEU A 382 -1.52 -14.88 17.93
N VAL A 383 -2.76 -15.34 17.99
CA VAL A 383 -3.47 -15.56 19.26
C VAL A 383 -2.72 -16.55 20.14
N GLN A 384 -2.29 -17.69 19.59
CA GLN A 384 -1.49 -18.66 20.31
C GLN A 384 -0.16 -18.09 20.80
N LYS A 385 0.49 -17.24 19.99
CA LYS A 385 1.73 -16.57 20.37
C LYS A 385 1.53 -15.59 21.52
N LEU A 386 0.45 -14.81 21.49
CA LEU A 386 0.09 -13.87 22.56
C LEU A 386 -0.24 -14.60 23.87
N GLU A 387 -1.07 -15.64 23.82
CA GLU A 387 -1.42 -16.43 25.02
C GLU A 387 -0.19 -17.09 25.66
N ARG A 388 0.78 -17.55 24.86
CA ARG A 388 2.05 -18.12 25.37
C ARG A 388 2.90 -17.06 26.06
N ILE A 389 2.92 -15.82 25.56
CA ILE A 389 3.65 -14.73 26.20
C ILE A 389 3.01 -14.38 27.54
N GLU A 390 1.68 -14.30 27.59
CA GLU A 390 0.91 -14.01 28.81
C GLU A 390 1.14 -15.08 29.90
N ARG A 391 1.08 -16.37 29.54
CA ARG A 391 1.29 -17.49 30.49
C ARG A 391 2.73 -17.57 31.02
N ASN A 392 3.71 -17.21 30.21
CA ASN A 392 5.12 -17.36 30.56
C ASN A 392 5.67 -16.20 31.41
N GLY A 393 4.84 -15.22 31.79
CA GLY A 393 5.23 -14.10 32.68
C GLY A 393 6.47 -13.34 32.21
N SER A 394 6.76 -13.35 30.90
CA SER A 394 8.05 -12.92 30.37
C SER A 394 8.18 -11.40 30.47
N GLN A 395 9.36 -10.88 30.89
CA GLN A 395 9.76 -9.47 30.75
C GLN A 395 9.97 -9.09 29.26
N LYS A 396 9.05 -9.47 28.37
CA LYS A 396 9.07 -8.99 26.99
C LYS A 396 8.52 -7.57 26.96
N THR A 397 9.15 -6.70 26.19
CA THR A 397 8.78 -5.29 26.02
C THR A 397 7.31 -5.18 25.65
N ASN A 398 6.55 -4.31 26.33
CA ASN A 398 5.15 -4.02 26.02
C ASN A 398 4.94 -3.78 24.52
N ASP A 399 5.91 -3.12 23.87
CA ASP A 399 5.95 -2.85 22.43
C ASP A 399 5.79 -4.09 21.54
N LEU A 400 6.37 -5.25 21.91
CA LEU A 400 6.22 -6.47 21.12
C LEU A 400 4.79 -7.03 21.23
N ILE A 401 4.21 -6.98 22.43
CA ILE A 401 2.83 -7.42 22.68
C ILE A 401 1.88 -6.52 21.89
N ASP A 402 2.09 -5.20 21.96
CA ASP A 402 1.30 -4.20 21.24
C ASP A 402 1.38 -4.43 19.73
N ARG A 403 2.58 -4.62 19.15
CA ARG A 403 2.72 -4.94 17.72
C ARG A 403 1.99 -6.22 17.31
N LEU A 404 2.12 -7.29 18.10
CA LEU A 404 1.45 -8.57 17.81
C LEU A 404 -0.07 -8.46 17.93
N PHE A 405 -0.55 -7.73 18.93
CA PHE A 405 -1.97 -7.46 19.15
C PHE A 405 -2.56 -6.63 18.01
N THR A 406 -1.92 -5.51 17.67
CA THR A 406 -2.30 -4.65 16.55
C THR A 406 -2.37 -5.44 15.24
N ARG A 407 -1.35 -6.26 14.94
CA ARG A 407 -1.36 -7.13 13.76
C ARG A 407 -2.53 -8.12 13.78
N CYS A 408 -2.87 -8.68 14.94
CA CYS A 408 -4.01 -9.58 15.09
C CYS A 408 -5.34 -8.87 14.80
N CYS A 409 -5.53 -7.65 15.32
CA CYS A 409 -6.69 -6.80 15.05
C CYS A 409 -6.84 -6.52 13.55
N HIS A 410 -5.76 -6.13 12.86
CA HIS A 410 -5.78 -5.85 11.42
C HIS A 410 -6.19 -7.07 10.58
N LEU A 411 -5.72 -8.27 10.94
CA LEU A 411 -6.12 -9.50 10.24
C LEU A 411 -7.58 -9.86 10.53
N LEU A 412 -8.04 -9.68 11.76
CA LEU A 412 -9.44 -9.89 12.12
C LEU A 412 -10.37 -8.90 11.41
N GLU A 413 -9.95 -7.65 11.28
CA GLU A 413 -10.65 -6.60 10.54
C GLU A 413 -10.84 -7.01 9.08
N ARG A 414 -9.77 -7.46 8.41
CA ARG A 414 -9.83 -8.00 7.05
C ARG A 414 -10.79 -9.18 6.92
N TYR A 415 -10.81 -10.08 7.90
CA TYR A 415 -11.71 -11.23 7.88
C TYR A 415 -13.18 -10.81 8.01
N VAL A 416 -13.48 -9.93 8.97
CA VAL A 416 -14.82 -9.35 9.16
C VAL A 416 -15.25 -8.56 7.91
N PHE A 417 -14.35 -7.78 7.34
CA PHE A 417 -14.56 -7.04 6.09
C PHE A 417 -14.96 -7.97 4.94
N LEU A 418 -14.26 -9.09 4.72
CA LEU A 418 -14.59 -10.03 3.64
C LEU A 418 -15.99 -10.63 3.80
N ILE A 419 -16.43 -10.89 5.04
CA ILE A 419 -17.80 -11.36 5.31
C ILE A 419 -18.82 -10.27 4.97
N CYS A 420 -18.57 -9.02 5.39
CA CYS A 420 -19.43 -7.89 5.02
C CYS A 420 -19.48 -7.67 3.51
N PHE A 421 -18.34 -7.75 2.83
CA PHE A 421 -18.23 -7.60 1.39
C PHE A 421 -19.04 -8.67 0.66
N ASN A 422 -18.94 -9.94 1.06
CA ASN A 422 -19.75 -10.99 0.44
C ASN A 422 -21.26 -10.84 0.75
N ALA A 423 -21.63 -10.31 1.91
CA ALA A 423 -23.01 -9.98 2.21
C ALA A 423 -23.55 -8.89 1.27
N TYR A 424 -22.78 -7.83 1.06
CA TYR A 424 -23.07 -6.80 0.08
C TYR A 424 -23.21 -7.38 -1.33
N LEU A 425 -22.24 -8.19 -1.77
CA LEU A 425 -22.26 -8.80 -3.11
C LEU A 425 -23.51 -9.67 -3.30
N THR A 426 -23.89 -10.46 -2.29
CA THR A 426 -25.09 -11.31 -2.35
C THR A 426 -26.37 -10.50 -2.56
N GLU A 427 -26.44 -9.31 -1.96
CA GLU A 427 -27.60 -8.41 -2.07
C GLU A 427 -27.58 -7.59 -3.38
N GLN A 428 -26.42 -7.05 -3.75
CA GLN A 428 -26.29 -5.98 -4.74
C GLN A 428 -25.83 -6.47 -6.12
N PHE A 429 -25.21 -7.66 -6.23
CA PHE A 429 -24.82 -8.22 -7.53
C PHE A 429 -26.03 -8.42 -8.47
N PRO A 430 -27.19 -8.97 -8.04
CA PRO A 430 -28.37 -9.08 -8.90
C PRO A 430 -28.96 -7.73 -9.34
N GLN A 431 -28.65 -6.67 -8.60
CA GLN A 431 -29.10 -5.29 -8.83
C GLN A 431 -28.04 -4.44 -9.56
N TRP A 432 -26.99 -5.08 -10.08
CA TRP A 432 -25.88 -4.43 -10.77
C TRP A 432 -25.23 -3.31 -9.95
N PHE A 433 -25.12 -3.53 -8.63
CA PHE A 433 -24.53 -2.58 -7.70
C PHE A 433 -25.18 -1.20 -7.75
N SER A 434 -26.51 -1.15 -7.82
CA SER A 434 -27.32 0.08 -7.81
C SER A 434 -27.05 0.93 -6.57
N LEU A 435 -26.72 0.30 -5.44
CA LEU A 435 -26.17 0.94 -4.26
C LEU A 435 -24.67 0.67 -4.19
N SER A 436 -23.85 1.69 -3.96
CA SER A 436 -22.42 1.49 -3.73
C SER A 436 -22.16 0.79 -2.38
N PHE A 437 -20.99 0.19 -2.19
CA PHE A 437 -20.62 -0.47 -0.95
C PHE A 437 -20.59 0.51 0.22
N SER A 438 -20.01 1.71 0.02
CA SER A 438 -20.01 2.77 1.04
C SER A 438 -21.44 3.17 1.45
N GLN A 439 -22.33 3.39 0.47
CA GLN A 439 -23.73 3.74 0.73
C GLN A 439 -24.49 2.59 1.41
N TRP A 440 -24.20 1.33 1.04
CA TRP A 440 -24.80 0.17 1.69
C TRP A 440 -24.33 0.02 3.13
N MET A 441 -23.03 0.21 3.41
CA MET A 441 -22.47 0.15 4.75
C MET A 441 -23.08 1.22 5.67
N GLN A 442 -23.26 2.45 5.17
CA GLN A 442 -23.92 3.53 5.91
C GLN A 442 -25.36 3.20 6.33
N ARG A 443 -26.06 2.37 5.55
CA ARG A 443 -27.43 1.91 5.87
C ARG A 443 -27.46 0.74 6.85
N GLN A 444 -26.31 0.26 7.32
CA GLN A 444 -26.19 -0.89 8.22
C GLN A 444 -25.48 -0.52 9.54
N PRO A 445 -26.10 0.27 10.44
CA PRO A 445 -25.46 0.74 11.68
C PRO A 445 -24.88 -0.38 12.56
N GLY A 446 -25.52 -1.56 12.57
CA GLY A 446 -25.03 -2.73 13.29
C GLY A 446 -23.71 -3.27 12.74
N LEU A 447 -23.53 -3.28 11.41
CA LEU A 447 -22.29 -3.72 10.76
C LEU A 447 -21.19 -2.68 10.94
N THR A 448 -21.50 -1.40 10.76
CA THR A 448 -20.56 -0.29 10.98
C THR A 448 -20.02 -0.29 12.41
N ARG A 449 -20.90 -0.49 13.40
CA ARG A 449 -20.49 -0.58 14.81
C ARG A 449 -19.57 -1.78 15.06
N ILE A 450 -19.84 -2.94 14.46
CA ILE A 450 -18.97 -4.12 14.63
C ILE A 450 -17.61 -3.91 13.98
N ARG A 451 -17.55 -3.34 12.76
CA ARG A 451 -16.28 -3.01 12.08
C ARG A 451 -15.48 -1.97 12.87
N GLY A 452 -16.11 -0.90 13.33
CA GLY A 452 -15.45 0.15 14.14
C GLY A 452 -14.97 -0.31 15.51
N ASN A 453 -15.48 -1.42 16.03
CA ASN A 453 -15.00 -2.00 17.29
C ASN A 453 -13.77 -2.90 17.14
N VAL A 454 -13.33 -3.20 15.90
CA VAL A 454 -12.11 -3.99 15.68
C VAL A 454 -10.90 -3.09 15.96
N GLY A 455 -10.32 -3.21 17.16
CA GLY A 455 -9.08 -2.50 17.51
C GLY A 455 -9.23 -1.09 18.07
N SER A 456 -10.41 -0.68 18.55
CA SER A 456 -10.55 0.61 19.26
C SER A 456 -9.55 0.69 20.45
N PRO A 457 -8.82 1.80 20.65
CA PRO A 457 -7.88 1.95 21.76
C PRO A 457 -8.56 1.91 23.15
N ASP A 458 -9.87 2.14 23.21
CA ASP A 458 -10.69 1.96 24.43
C ASP A 458 -10.85 0.47 24.81
N ILE A 459 -10.49 -0.44 23.92
CA ILE A 459 -10.50 -1.88 24.09
C ILE A 459 -9.06 -2.30 24.46
N GLN A 460 -8.62 -2.01 25.70
CA GLN A 460 -7.49 -2.70 26.35
C GLN A 460 -7.84 -4.16 26.69
N VAL A 461 -8.57 -4.82 25.80
CA VAL A 461 -9.22 -6.10 26.04
C VAL A 461 -8.18 -7.20 25.84
N PRO A 462 -7.90 -8.04 26.87
CA PRO A 462 -6.98 -9.15 26.70
C PRO A 462 -7.47 -10.03 25.56
N VAL A 463 -6.50 -10.58 24.83
CA VAL A 463 -6.68 -11.30 23.57
C VAL A 463 -7.81 -12.31 23.68
N ASN A 464 -7.91 -13.01 24.81
CA ASN A 464 -8.97 -13.97 25.09
C ASN A 464 -10.39 -13.40 24.90
N LEU A 465 -10.70 -12.15 25.24
CA LEU A 465 -12.10 -11.66 25.17
C LEU A 465 -12.52 -11.30 23.75
N LEU A 466 -11.59 -10.94 22.86
CA LEU A 466 -11.86 -10.77 21.42
C LEU A 466 -12.28 -12.08 20.74
N PHE A 467 -11.86 -13.21 21.31
CA PHE A 467 -12.03 -14.54 20.70
C PHE A 467 -12.99 -15.47 21.46
N THR A 468 -13.17 -15.28 22.76
CA THR A 468 -14.00 -16.16 23.61
C THR A 468 -15.33 -15.54 24.02
N GLY A 469 -15.53 -14.24 23.81
CA GLY A 469 -16.75 -13.54 24.23
C GLY A 469 -16.96 -13.49 25.74
N GLN A 470 -16.00 -13.97 26.53
CA GLN A 470 -16.01 -13.80 27.97
C GLN A 470 -15.78 -12.31 28.25
N HIS A 471 -16.74 -11.63 28.85
CA HIS A 471 -16.56 -10.26 29.31
C HIS A 471 -15.91 -10.32 30.70
N TYR A 472 -14.58 -10.29 30.78
CA TYR A 472 -13.94 -9.82 31.99
C TYR A 472 -13.73 -8.33 31.82
N LEU A 473 -14.38 -7.54 32.69
CA LEU A 473 -14.15 -6.10 32.83
C LEU A 473 -12.63 -5.86 32.86
N VAL A 474 -12.07 -5.38 31.76
CA VAL A 474 -10.74 -4.80 31.83
C VAL A 474 -10.94 -3.49 32.55
N ALA A 475 -10.40 -3.44 33.76
CA ALA A 475 -10.17 -2.21 34.47
C ALA A 475 -9.47 -1.25 33.49
N VAL A 476 -10.22 -0.27 33.00
CA VAL A 476 -9.69 0.87 32.28
C VAL A 476 -8.57 1.42 33.17
N LYS A 477 -7.35 1.52 32.63
CA LYS A 477 -6.21 2.16 33.31
C LYS A 477 -6.45 3.66 33.62
N ILE A 478 -7.58 4.21 33.18
CA ILE A 478 -8.21 5.40 33.74
C ILE A 478 -9.17 4.89 34.80
N GLY A 479 -8.75 4.95 36.07
CA GLY A 479 -9.56 4.48 37.19
C GLY A 479 -10.99 5.00 37.04
N VAL A 480 -11.99 4.11 37.17
CA VAL A 480 -13.42 4.40 36.98
C VAL A 480 -13.86 5.68 37.68
N TYR A 481 -13.24 6.00 38.82
CA TYR A 481 -13.47 7.25 39.55
C TYR A 481 -13.07 8.52 38.80
N GLN A 482 -12.03 8.49 37.97
CA GLN A 482 -11.66 9.62 37.13
C GLN A 482 -12.67 9.87 36.01
N LEU A 483 -13.35 8.82 35.54
CA LEU A 483 -14.46 8.93 34.60
C LEU A 483 -15.73 9.46 35.29
N LEU A 484 -16.03 8.97 36.51
CA LEU A 484 -17.16 9.43 37.33
C LEU A 484 -16.99 10.89 37.80
N ASP A 485 -15.77 11.28 38.18
CA ASP A 485 -15.41 12.65 38.59
C ASP A 485 -15.60 13.62 37.42
N ASN A 486 -15.25 13.21 36.19
CA ASN A 486 -15.42 14.03 34.99
C ASN A 486 -16.89 14.13 34.51
N LEU A 487 -17.72 13.15 34.86
CA LEU A 487 -19.13 13.09 34.47
C LEU A 487 -20.09 13.65 35.54
N GLY A 488 -19.58 14.10 36.69
CA GLY A 488 -20.36 14.79 37.72
C GLY A 488 -21.38 13.92 38.47
N PHE A 489 -21.25 12.60 38.42
CA PHE A 489 -22.17 11.66 39.05
C PHE A 489 -21.77 11.35 40.50
N TYR A 490 -22.00 12.29 41.42
CA TYR A 490 -21.62 12.17 42.85
C TYR A 490 -22.63 11.38 43.71
N ASP A 491 -23.83 11.09 43.18
CA ASP A 491 -24.98 10.68 44.00
C ASP A 491 -25.36 9.19 43.92
N PHE A 492 -24.64 8.38 43.12
CA PHE A 492 -25.05 6.99 42.84
C PHE A 492 -24.44 5.91 43.75
N GLU A 493 -23.65 6.26 44.77
CA GLU A 493 -23.13 5.28 45.74
C GLU A 493 -24.09 5.10 46.94
N LYS A 494 -24.66 3.90 47.10
CA LYS A 494 -25.51 3.54 48.25
C LYS A 494 -24.65 3.11 49.46
N VAL A 495 -24.51 4.03 50.43
CA VAL A 495 -24.08 3.87 51.86
C VAL A 495 -22.66 3.30 52.12
N PRO A 496 -22.07 3.59 53.29
CA PRO A 496 -21.00 4.57 53.43
C PRO A 496 -19.65 3.98 52.98
N THR A 497 -19.35 4.05 51.69
CA THR A 497 -17.98 3.92 51.21
C THR A 497 -17.21 5.17 51.63
N SER A 498 -16.00 5.01 52.19
CA SER A 498 -15.08 6.11 52.57
C SER A 498 -14.56 6.93 51.37
N PHE A 499 -15.24 6.86 50.23
CA PHE A 499 -14.87 7.47 48.96
C PHE A 499 -15.99 8.35 48.42
N LYS A 500 -17.06 8.57 49.19
CA LYS A 500 -18.17 9.43 48.77
C LYS A 500 -17.70 10.85 48.47
N THR A 501 -16.70 11.34 49.22
CA THR A 501 -16.17 12.70 49.07
C THR A 501 -14.95 12.77 48.16
N MET A 502 -14.85 13.84 47.36
CA MET A 502 -13.71 14.10 46.47
C MET A 502 -12.36 14.12 47.23
N LYS A 503 -12.38 14.61 48.47
CA LYS A 503 -11.20 14.70 49.35
C LYS A 503 -10.66 13.31 49.72
N GLU A 504 -11.51 12.34 50.04
CA GLU A 504 -11.08 10.99 50.41
C GLU A 504 -10.59 10.18 49.20
N ARG A 505 -11.19 10.41 48.02
CA ARG A 505 -10.69 9.82 46.75
C ARG A 505 -9.30 10.32 46.41
N TRP A 506 -9.02 11.60 46.61
CA TRP A 506 -7.69 12.19 46.41
C TRP A 506 -6.63 11.58 47.34
N CYS A 507 -6.94 11.42 48.63
CA CYS A 507 -6.00 10.84 49.59
C CYS A 507 -5.64 9.37 49.29
N ASN A 508 -6.47 8.65 48.54
CA ASN A 508 -6.32 7.21 48.27
C ASN A 508 -6.05 6.88 46.79
N ARG A 509 -5.64 7.87 45.98
CA ARG A 509 -5.38 7.71 44.53
C ARG A 509 -4.37 6.61 44.15
N GLY A 510 -3.56 6.13 45.10
CA GLY A 510 -2.57 5.06 44.89
C GLY A 510 -3.06 3.63 45.14
N GLN A 511 -4.32 3.42 45.56
CA GLN A 511 -4.83 2.08 45.86
C GLN A 511 -5.58 1.46 44.68
N ASN A 512 -5.19 0.24 44.29
CA ASN A 512 -5.94 -0.59 43.35
C ASN A 512 -7.12 -1.23 44.10
N LEU A 513 -8.34 -0.76 43.84
CA LEU A 513 -9.56 -1.32 44.43
C LEU A 513 -10.33 -2.12 43.37
N SER A 514 -10.82 -3.30 43.76
CA SER A 514 -11.71 -4.13 42.93
C SER A 514 -13.13 -3.57 42.97
N PHE A 515 -13.71 -3.25 41.81
CA PHE A 515 -15.12 -2.86 41.69
C PHE A 515 -15.94 -3.93 40.96
N GLN A 516 -17.17 -4.19 41.42
CA GLN A 516 -18.19 -4.97 40.73
C GLN A 516 -19.50 -4.18 40.70
N GLY A 517 -20.07 -4.02 39.51
CA GLY A 517 -21.39 -3.43 39.29
C GLY A 517 -21.86 -3.65 37.85
N SER A 518 -23.17 -3.70 37.64
CA SER A 518 -23.82 -3.82 36.33
C SER A 518 -24.56 -2.52 36.00
N PHE A 519 -24.33 -1.95 34.82
CA PHE A 519 -25.22 -0.93 34.27
C PHE A 519 -26.50 -1.61 33.77
N VAL A 520 -27.65 -1.13 34.24
CA VAL A 520 -28.98 -1.53 33.76
C VAL A 520 -29.32 -0.73 32.52
#